data_AF-A0A371YUS8-F1
#
_entry.id   AF-A0A371YUS8-F1
#
_cell.length_a   1.000
_cell.length_b   1.000
_cell.length_c   1.000
_cell.angle_alpha   90.00
_cell.angle_beta   90.00
_cell.angle_gamma   90.00
#
_symmetry.space_group_name_H-M   'P 1'
#
loop_
_entity.id
_entity.type
_entity.pdbx_description
1 polymer ?
#
loop_
_entity_poly.entity_id
_entity_poly.type
_entity_poly.pdbx_seq_one_letter_code
_entity_poly.pdbx_strand_id
1 'polypeptide(L)'
;MWKKIRVVILLFVLLVVGVNTWRDMNQNWNKAIIVLLHPINADGQTATEHYIQQLSIDDLDESKQYLMEQSKQFRGQPIQVYFQLGRELKNIPPKVPENPSLFNSILWSLKFRFYAWKQHENGDGAPAVTLYLNYYDPQNIQSLKHSTALEKGRIGSVNLFASKKQSESNKVVLVHELLHTFGAKDKYDLNTGQPIFPLGYAHPEQNPRYPQQYAEIMGGYIPLSATKSKTPDNLEDTMISDLTAQEIGWVK
;
A
#
# COMPACT_ATOMS: atom_id res chain seq x y z
N MET A 1 -8.70 -37.66 26.29
CA MET A 1 -9.35 -36.32 26.27
C MET A 1 -8.47 -35.22 25.70
N TRP A 2 -7.18 -35.13 26.07
CA TRP A 2 -6.25 -34.10 25.57
C TRP A 2 -6.19 -33.95 24.05
N LYS A 3 -6.17 -35.07 23.30
CA LYS A 3 -6.20 -35.05 21.82
C LYS A 3 -7.45 -34.34 21.27
N LYS A 4 -8.62 -34.59 21.86
CA LYS A 4 -9.89 -33.97 21.42
C LYS A 4 -9.92 -32.47 21.74
N ILE A 5 -9.47 -32.08 22.94
CA ILE A 5 -9.36 -30.67 23.35
C ILE A 5 -8.40 -29.92 22.42
N ARG A 6 -7.21 -30.48 22.15
CA ARG A 6 -6.24 -29.90 21.21
C ARG A 6 -6.82 -29.71 19.81
N VAL A 7 -7.52 -30.72 19.29
CA VAL A 7 -8.14 -30.65 17.96
C VAL A 7 -9.22 -29.57 17.92
N VAL A 8 -10.07 -29.47 18.95
CA VAL A 8 -11.09 -28.41 19.03
C VAL A 8 -10.47 -27.02 19.08
N ILE A 9 -9.41 -26.83 19.87
CA ILE A 9 -8.68 -25.54 19.94
C ILE A 9 -8.09 -25.19 18.56
N LEU A 10 -7.43 -26.14 17.88
CA LEU A 10 -6.86 -25.92 16.56
C LEU A 10 -7.92 -25.59 15.50
N LEU A 11 -9.07 -26.28 15.52
CA LEU A 11 -10.19 -25.98 14.62
C LEU A 11 -10.79 -24.61 14.90
N PHE A 12 -10.90 -24.20 16.16
CA PHE A 12 -11.36 -22.86 16.52
C PHE A 12 -10.39 -21.78 16.04
N VAL A 13 -9.09 -21.95 16.26
CA VAL A 13 -8.06 -21.04 15.73
C VAL A 13 -8.14 -20.97 14.20
N LEU A 14 -8.25 -22.12 13.52
CA LEU A 14 -8.40 -22.19 12.07
C LEU A 14 -9.66 -21.47 11.58
N LEU A 15 -10.79 -21.63 12.27
CA LEU A 15 -12.04 -20.95 11.97
C LEU A 15 -11.87 -19.43 12.09
N VAL A 16 -11.30 -18.94 13.19
CA VAL A 16 -11.06 -17.51 13.41
C VAL A 16 -10.13 -16.94 12.32
N VAL A 17 -9.03 -17.62 12.01
CA VAL A 17 -8.10 -17.22 10.94
C VAL A 17 -8.80 -17.22 9.59
N GLY A 18 -9.62 -18.24 9.30
CA GLY A 18 -10.37 -18.36 8.05
C GLY A 18 -11.39 -17.24 7.88
N VAL A 19 -12.18 -16.93 8.92
CA VAL A 19 -13.15 -15.83 8.92
C VAL A 19 -12.47 -14.48 8.75
N ASN A 20 -11.37 -14.22 9.46
CA ASN A 20 -10.62 -12.97 9.33
C ASN A 20 -10.02 -12.83 7.93
N THR A 21 -9.42 -13.89 7.39
CA THR A 21 -8.87 -13.89 6.02
C THR A 21 -9.98 -13.64 5.00
N TRP A 22 -11.15 -14.26 5.17
CA TRP A 22 -12.29 -14.03 4.27
C TRP A 22 -12.78 -12.58 4.35
N ARG A 23 -12.86 -12.00 5.55
CA ARG A 23 -13.22 -10.58 5.72
C ARG A 23 -12.19 -9.64 5.10
N ASP A 24 -10.90 -9.96 5.24
CA ASP A 24 -9.82 -9.20 4.62
C ASP A 24 -9.95 -9.25 3.09
N MET A 25 -10.28 -10.40 2.51
CA MET A 25 -10.52 -10.53 1.06
C MET A 25 -11.85 -9.92 0.59
N ASN A 26 -12.81 -9.67 1.50
CA ASN A 26 -14.15 -9.17 1.17
C ASN A 26 -14.42 -7.86 1.91
N GLN A 27 -13.64 -6.83 1.58
CA GLN A 27 -13.78 -5.50 2.18
C GLN A 27 -15.22 -4.98 2.04
N ASN A 28 -15.82 -4.59 3.16
CA ASN A 28 -17.09 -3.88 3.12
C ASN A 28 -16.84 -2.38 2.95
N TRP A 29 -16.88 -1.92 1.70
CA TRP A 29 -16.69 -0.53 1.30
C TRP A 29 -17.81 0.44 1.75
N ASN A 30 -18.86 -0.05 2.41
CA ASN A 30 -19.89 0.80 3.04
C ASN A 30 -19.54 1.15 4.50
N LYS A 31 -18.48 0.58 5.06
CA LYS A 31 -17.97 0.93 6.39
C LYS A 31 -16.80 1.88 6.28
N ALA A 32 -16.64 2.74 7.28
CA ALA A 32 -15.46 3.57 7.43
C ALA A 32 -14.19 2.71 7.51
N ILE A 33 -13.16 3.11 6.77
CA ILE A 33 -11.85 2.47 6.71
C ILE A 33 -10.89 3.40 7.42
N ILE A 34 -10.37 2.94 8.55
CA ILE A 34 -9.31 3.65 9.28
C ILE A 34 -7.97 3.06 8.84
N VAL A 35 -7.10 3.91 8.30
CA VAL A 35 -5.74 3.57 7.88
C VAL A 35 -4.77 4.20 8.87
N LEU A 36 -4.15 3.38 9.71
CA LEU A 36 -3.15 3.81 10.69
C LEU A 36 -1.76 3.86 10.05
N LEU A 37 -1.07 4.97 10.21
CA LEU A 37 0.22 5.24 9.60
C LEU A 37 1.28 5.42 10.67
N HIS A 38 2.22 4.48 10.79
CA HIS A 38 3.35 4.61 11.69
C HIS A 38 4.59 5.09 10.93
N PRO A 39 5.07 6.33 11.16
CA PRO A 39 6.33 6.77 10.59
C PRO A 39 7.51 6.09 11.26
N ILE A 40 8.57 5.86 10.48
CA ILE A 40 9.79 5.18 10.90
C ILE A 40 10.98 5.88 10.25
N ASN A 41 11.92 6.32 11.09
CA ASN A 41 13.22 6.79 10.62
C ASN A 41 14.08 5.58 10.18
N ALA A 42 14.03 5.23 8.90
CA ALA A 42 14.57 3.97 8.42
C ALA A 42 16.06 4.03 8.04
N ASP A 43 16.62 5.23 7.91
CA ASP A 43 18.06 5.47 7.72
C ASP A 43 18.78 6.00 8.96
N GLY A 44 18.05 6.32 10.03
CA GLY A 44 18.59 6.80 11.29
C GLY A 44 19.14 8.24 11.21
N GLN A 45 18.80 8.99 10.16
CA GLN A 45 19.31 10.35 9.97
C GLN A 45 18.52 11.37 10.80
N THR A 46 19.21 12.39 11.30
CA THR A 46 18.58 13.50 12.03
C THR A 46 17.63 14.31 11.12
N ALA A 47 17.97 14.44 9.83
CA ALA A 47 17.09 15.11 8.86
C ALA A 47 15.76 14.36 8.69
N THR A 48 15.82 13.03 8.58
CA THR A 48 14.63 12.16 8.53
C THR A 48 13.78 12.27 9.79
N GLU A 49 14.40 12.28 10.97
CA GLU A 49 13.71 12.47 12.25
C GLU A 49 12.95 13.80 12.27
N HIS A 50 13.60 14.90 11.90
CA HIS A 50 12.98 16.22 11.86
C HIS A 50 11.83 16.30 10.86
N TYR A 51 11.96 15.64 9.71
CA TYR A 51 10.88 15.54 8.75
C TYR A 51 9.67 14.81 9.34
N ILE A 52 9.88 13.66 10.00
CA ILE A 52 8.82 12.88 10.63
C ILE A 52 8.07 13.69 11.69
N GLN A 53 8.79 14.47 12.52
CA GLN A 53 8.21 15.32 13.55
C GLN A 53 7.30 16.44 12.99
N GLN A 54 7.42 16.75 11.71
CA GLN A 54 6.62 17.78 11.02
C GLN A 54 5.46 17.19 10.21
N LEU A 55 5.34 15.86 10.13
CA LEU A 55 4.25 15.23 9.40
C LEU A 55 2.90 15.60 10.01
N SER A 56 1.98 16.05 9.16
CA SER A 56 0.60 16.27 9.55
C SER A 56 -0.31 15.25 8.87
N ILE A 57 -1.42 14.93 9.53
CA ILE A 57 -2.48 14.15 8.90
C ILE A 57 -3.18 14.91 7.78
N ASP A 58 -3.15 16.24 7.85
CA ASP A 58 -3.72 17.14 6.84
C ASP A 58 -2.98 17.03 5.51
N ASP A 59 -1.69 16.63 5.53
CA ASP A 59 -0.90 16.41 4.31
C ASP A 59 -1.46 15.24 3.46
N LEU A 60 -2.36 14.43 4.02
CA LEU A 60 -2.96 13.27 3.35
C LEU A 60 -4.39 13.52 2.85
N ASP A 61 -4.89 14.76 2.94
CA ASP A 61 -6.26 15.07 2.53
C ASP A 61 -6.47 14.80 1.04
N GLU A 62 -5.48 15.10 0.19
CA GLU A 62 -5.50 14.78 -1.24
C GLU A 62 -5.58 13.27 -1.50
N SER A 63 -4.86 12.44 -0.74
CA SER A 63 -4.95 10.98 -0.86
C SER A 63 -6.35 10.48 -0.49
N LYS A 64 -6.97 11.08 0.52
CA LYS A 64 -8.35 10.79 0.93
C LYS A 64 -9.33 11.17 -0.19
N GLN A 65 -9.21 12.39 -0.71
CA GLN A 65 -10.07 12.91 -1.77
C GLN A 65 -9.96 12.07 -3.04
N TYR A 66 -8.73 11.74 -3.47
CA TYR A 66 -8.47 10.87 -4.61
C TYR A 66 -9.21 9.53 -4.49
N LEU A 67 -9.08 8.83 -3.35
CA LEU A 67 -9.76 7.55 -3.13
C LEU A 67 -11.29 7.70 -3.12
N MET A 68 -11.81 8.79 -2.56
CA MET A 68 -13.25 9.08 -2.56
C MET A 68 -13.78 9.33 -3.98
N GLU A 69 -13.06 10.10 -4.80
CA GLU A 69 -13.45 10.42 -6.17
C GLU A 69 -13.37 9.20 -7.09
N GLN A 70 -12.24 8.49 -7.07
CA GLN A 70 -12.06 7.27 -7.86
C GLN A 70 -13.11 6.22 -7.47
N SER A 71 -13.33 5.99 -6.18
CA SER A 71 -14.34 5.02 -5.76
C SER A 71 -15.76 5.43 -6.12
N LYS A 72 -16.09 6.73 -6.13
CA LYS A 72 -17.39 7.22 -6.57
C LYS A 72 -17.66 6.90 -8.04
N GLN A 73 -16.64 7.00 -8.90
CA GLN A 73 -16.74 6.62 -10.31
C GLN A 73 -17.17 5.16 -10.48
N PHE A 74 -16.56 4.23 -9.74
CA PHE A 74 -16.84 2.79 -9.88
C PHE A 74 -18.06 2.31 -9.11
N ARG A 75 -18.32 2.89 -7.92
CA ARG A 75 -19.35 2.42 -6.99
C ARG A 75 -20.64 3.23 -7.05
N GLY A 76 -20.64 4.38 -7.73
CA GLY A 76 -21.71 5.37 -7.69
C GLY A 76 -21.76 6.21 -6.40
N GLN A 77 -20.92 5.90 -5.40
CA GLN A 77 -20.80 6.62 -4.14
C GLN A 77 -19.37 6.54 -3.59
N PRO A 78 -18.86 7.59 -2.94
CA PRO A 78 -17.51 7.57 -2.38
C PRO A 78 -17.40 6.59 -1.21
N ILE A 79 -16.22 5.99 -1.05
CA ILE A 79 -15.87 5.29 0.19
C ILE A 79 -15.65 6.29 1.34
N GLN A 80 -15.68 5.79 2.57
CA GLN A 80 -15.28 6.57 3.74
C GLN A 80 -13.92 6.07 4.22
N VAL A 81 -12.86 6.83 3.93
CA VAL A 81 -11.49 6.52 4.36
C VAL A 81 -10.97 7.63 5.26
N TYR A 82 -10.30 7.24 6.34
CA TYR A 82 -9.71 8.14 7.32
C TYR A 82 -8.28 7.70 7.56
N PHE A 83 -7.34 8.61 7.36
CA PHE A 83 -5.96 8.40 7.79
C PHE A 83 -5.83 8.79 9.25
N GLN A 84 -5.05 8.02 9.99
CA GLN A 84 -4.63 8.35 11.34
C GLN A 84 -3.11 8.28 11.41
N LEU A 85 -2.47 9.38 11.82
CA LEU A 85 -1.04 9.36 12.11
C LEU A 85 -0.83 8.69 13.47
N GLY A 86 -0.12 7.58 13.46
CA GLY A 86 0.29 6.86 14.64
C GLY A 86 1.58 7.42 15.22
N ARG A 87 2.03 6.78 16.30
CA ARG A 87 3.33 7.04 16.90
C ARG A 87 4.47 6.69 15.94
N GLU A 88 5.58 7.41 16.06
CA GLU A 88 6.82 7.02 15.41
C GLU A 88 7.37 5.73 16.05
N LEU A 89 7.74 4.75 15.23
CA LEU A 89 8.32 3.49 15.70
C LEU A 89 9.84 3.48 15.52
N LYS A 90 10.54 3.14 16.59
CA LYS A 90 12.01 3.04 16.58
C LYS A 90 12.53 1.69 16.08
N ASN A 91 11.68 0.66 16.04
CA ASN A 91 12.03 -0.65 15.49
C ASN A 91 11.57 -0.71 14.03
N ILE A 92 12.50 -0.94 13.09
CA ILE A 92 12.16 -1.08 11.67
C ILE A 92 11.44 -2.41 11.36
N PRO A 93 10.53 -2.45 10.37
CA PRO A 93 9.92 -3.69 9.90
C PRO A 93 10.97 -4.62 9.27
N PRO A 94 10.69 -5.94 9.20
CA PRO A 94 11.58 -6.88 8.53
C PRO A 94 11.73 -6.52 7.04
N LYS A 95 12.98 -6.41 6.58
CA LYS A 95 13.28 -6.12 5.18
C LYS A 95 12.69 -7.18 4.25
N VAL A 96 12.11 -6.70 3.15
CA VAL A 96 11.61 -7.56 2.07
C VAL A 96 12.79 -8.31 1.45
N PRO A 97 12.67 -9.63 1.17
CA PRO A 97 13.76 -10.38 0.54
C PRO A 97 14.05 -9.86 -0.88
N GLU A 98 15.32 -9.59 -1.19
CA GLU A 98 15.73 -9.12 -2.52
C GLU A 98 15.58 -10.19 -3.61
N ASN A 99 15.73 -11.47 -3.23
CA ASN A 99 15.51 -12.63 -4.09
C ASN A 99 14.39 -13.49 -3.49
N PRO A 100 13.11 -13.18 -3.80
CA PRO A 100 11.98 -13.88 -3.23
C PRO A 100 11.90 -15.31 -3.77
N SER A 101 12.18 -16.29 -2.91
CA SER A 101 11.70 -17.66 -3.08
C SER A 101 10.37 -17.80 -2.34
N LEU A 102 9.53 -18.77 -2.74
CA LEU A 102 8.26 -19.05 -2.04
C LEU A 102 8.45 -19.18 -0.52
N PHE A 103 9.52 -19.89 -0.10
CA PHE A 103 9.83 -20.05 1.31
C PHE A 103 10.23 -18.73 1.99
N ASN A 104 11.08 -17.94 1.34
CA ASN A 104 11.52 -16.64 1.87
C ASN A 104 10.34 -15.67 2.02
N SER A 105 9.40 -15.67 1.06
CA SER A 105 8.20 -14.85 1.10
C SER A 105 7.26 -15.27 2.24
N ILE A 106 7.08 -16.58 2.46
CA ILE A 106 6.30 -17.10 3.60
C ILE A 106 6.96 -16.68 4.91
N LEU A 107 8.27 -16.92 5.07
CA LEU A 107 9.00 -16.58 6.29
C LEU A 107 8.96 -15.08 6.58
N TRP A 108 9.15 -14.25 5.55
CA TRP A 108 9.02 -12.80 5.67
C TRP A 108 7.60 -12.41 6.11
N SER A 109 6.56 -12.97 5.49
CA SER A 109 5.18 -12.66 5.85
C SER A 109 4.87 -12.96 7.32
N LEU A 110 5.42 -14.05 7.86
CA LEU A 110 5.28 -14.42 9.26
C LEU A 110 6.04 -13.46 10.18
N LYS A 111 7.29 -13.10 9.83
CA LYS A 111 8.07 -12.10 10.56
C LYS A 111 7.37 -10.75 10.57
N PHE A 112 6.76 -10.34 9.47
CA PHE A 112 6.08 -9.06 9.37
C PHE A 112 4.79 -9.02 10.19
N ARG A 113 4.00 -10.09 10.19
CA ARG A 113 2.84 -10.24 11.11
C ARG A 113 3.26 -10.23 12.58
N PHE A 114 4.34 -10.93 12.92
CA PHE A 114 4.87 -10.92 14.28
C PHE A 114 5.35 -9.53 14.69
N TYR A 115 6.05 -8.83 13.79
CA TYR A 115 6.45 -7.45 13.99
C TYR A 115 5.22 -6.57 14.24
N ALA A 116 4.20 -6.63 13.38
CA ALA A 116 2.98 -5.83 13.51
C ALA A 116 2.26 -6.09 14.84
N TRP A 117 2.11 -7.36 15.23
CA TRP A 117 1.55 -7.73 16.53
C TRP A 117 2.35 -7.16 17.70
N LYS A 118 3.69 -7.14 17.60
CA LYS A 118 4.56 -6.61 18.65
C LYS A 118 4.53 -5.09 18.77
N GLN A 119 4.33 -4.37 17.65
CA GLN A 119 4.30 -2.90 17.65
C GLN A 119 2.95 -2.33 18.07
N HIS A 120 1.87 -3.12 17.92
CA HIS A 120 0.52 -2.71 18.24
C HIS A 120 0.37 -2.38 19.75
N GLU A 121 -0.16 -1.21 20.04
CA GLU A 121 -0.51 -0.75 21.38
C GLU A 121 -2.01 -0.43 21.47
N ASN A 122 -2.59 -0.49 22.68
CA ASN A 122 -4.03 -0.25 22.86
C ASN A 122 -4.50 1.13 22.32
N GLY A 123 -3.62 2.13 22.32
CA GLY A 123 -3.91 3.47 21.78
C GLY A 123 -4.10 3.52 20.26
N ASP A 124 -3.65 2.49 19.53
CA ASP A 124 -3.78 2.40 18.07
C ASP A 124 -5.21 2.07 17.64
N GLY A 125 -6.06 1.59 18.57
CA GLY A 125 -7.43 1.18 18.28
C GLY A 125 -7.52 -0.10 17.44
N ALA A 126 -8.50 -0.16 16.54
CA ALA A 126 -8.70 -1.31 15.66
C ALA A 126 -8.76 -0.84 14.19
N PRO A 127 -7.63 -0.40 13.63
CA PRO A 127 -7.59 0.09 12.26
C PRO A 127 -7.92 -1.03 11.27
N ALA A 128 -8.51 -0.65 10.14
CA ALA A 128 -8.76 -1.59 9.04
C ALA A 128 -7.46 -1.93 8.31
N VAL A 129 -6.51 -0.99 8.25
CA VAL A 129 -5.18 -1.16 7.64
C VAL A 129 -4.13 -0.46 8.50
N THR A 130 -2.95 -1.06 8.64
CA THR A 130 -1.77 -0.43 9.26
C THR A 130 -0.62 -0.37 8.27
N LEU A 131 -0.15 0.84 7.94
CA LEU A 131 1.03 1.05 7.10
C LEU A 131 2.21 1.54 7.93
N TYR A 132 3.36 0.93 7.71
CA TYR A 132 4.64 1.28 8.31
C TYR A 132 5.44 2.10 7.29
N LEU A 133 5.56 3.40 7.53
CA LEU A 133 6.13 4.37 6.61
C LEU A 133 7.63 4.55 6.90
N ASN A 134 8.47 3.83 6.18
CA ASN A 134 9.92 3.91 6.25
C ASN A 134 10.42 5.13 5.47
N TYR A 135 10.79 6.18 6.19
CA TYR A 135 11.33 7.39 5.58
C TYR A 135 12.86 7.32 5.43
N TYR A 136 13.33 7.83 4.29
CA TYR A 136 14.74 7.90 3.93
C TYR A 136 15.11 9.30 3.42
N ASP A 137 16.26 9.82 3.82
CA ASP A 137 16.80 11.09 3.35
C ASP A 137 17.21 10.98 1.86
N PRO A 138 16.59 11.76 0.96
CA PRO A 138 16.90 11.72 -0.47
C PRO A 138 18.34 12.16 -0.81
N GLN A 139 19.06 12.82 0.11
CA GLN A 139 20.47 13.16 -0.08
C GLN A 139 21.38 11.92 -0.01
N ASN A 140 20.97 10.92 0.77
CA ASN A 140 21.72 9.68 0.97
C ASN A 140 21.23 8.55 0.06
N ILE A 141 19.94 8.52 -0.26
CA ILE A 141 19.31 7.49 -1.08
C ILE A 141 18.57 8.18 -2.22
N GLN A 142 19.02 7.97 -3.46
CA GLN A 142 18.41 8.61 -4.64
C GLN A 142 17.24 7.81 -5.24
N SER A 143 17.16 6.51 -4.93
CA SER A 143 16.06 5.64 -5.34
C SER A 143 15.67 4.72 -4.19
N LEU A 144 14.37 4.63 -3.94
CA LEU A 144 13.83 3.72 -2.95
C LEU A 144 13.72 2.34 -3.55
N LYS A 145 14.02 1.31 -2.75
CA LYS A 145 13.64 -0.06 -3.09
C LYS A 145 12.11 -0.15 -3.10
N HIS A 146 11.58 -1.05 -3.93
CA HIS A 146 10.15 -1.32 -4.00
C HIS A 146 9.56 -1.50 -2.59
N SER A 147 8.46 -0.80 -2.36
CA SER A 147 7.61 -0.98 -1.18
C SER A 147 6.88 -2.33 -1.28
N THR A 148 6.29 -2.81 -0.18
CA THR A 148 5.56 -4.08 -0.21
C THR A 148 4.44 -4.10 0.82
N ALA A 149 3.25 -4.49 0.37
CA ALA A 149 2.09 -4.73 1.22
C ALA A 149 1.68 -6.21 1.30
N LEU A 150 1.14 -6.62 2.45
CA LEU A 150 0.50 -7.92 2.64
C LEU A 150 -1.03 -7.74 2.61
N GLU A 151 -1.65 -8.19 1.51
CA GLU A 151 -3.10 -8.26 1.34
C GLU A 151 -3.77 -9.00 2.52
N LYS A 152 -3.36 -10.25 2.78
CA LYS A 152 -3.99 -11.18 3.75
C LYS A 152 -3.72 -10.89 5.23
N GLY A 153 -3.43 -9.63 5.55
CA GLY A 153 -3.22 -9.17 6.91
C GLY A 153 -3.39 -7.67 7.09
N ARG A 154 -3.81 -6.94 6.04
CA ARG A 154 -4.05 -5.49 6.08
C ARG A 154 -2.88 -4.68 6.65
N ILE A 155 -1.66 -5.15 6.41
CA ILE A 155 -0.43 -4.47 6.84
C ILE A 155 0.48 -4.22 5.64
N GLY A 156 1.11 -3.04 5.59
CA GLY A 156 2.01 -2.68 4.50
C GLY A 156 3.26 -1.97 4.98
N SER A 157 4.37 -2.18 4.29
CA SER A 157 5.64 -1.49 4.52
C SER A 157 5.92 -0.59 3.32
N VAL A 158 5.90 0.72 3.55
CA VAL A 158 6.00 1.73 2.49
C VAL A 158 7.31 2.47 2.65
N ASN A 159 8.15 2.46 1.64
CA ASN A 159 9.37 3.25 1.59
C ASN A 159 9.05 4.60 0.97
N LEU A 160 9.39 5.69 1.66
CA LEU A 160 9.10 7.06 1.27
C LEU A 160 10.34 7.96 1.45
N PHE A 161 10.38 9.09 0.75
CA PHE A 161 11.43 10.08 0.95
C PHE A 161 11.08 11.06 2.06
N ALA A 162 12.04 11.40 2.92
CA ALA A 162 11.92 12.36 4.00
C ALA A 162 12.12 13.80 3.51
N SER A 163 11.31 14.24 2.53
CA SER A 163 11.48 15.56 1.90
C SER A 163 10.19 16.09 1.31
N LYS A 164 9.96 17.40 1.49
CA LYS A 164 8.81 18.11 0.91
C LYS A 164 8.80 18.08 -0.61
N LYS A 165 9.97 18.04 -1.27
CA LYS A 165 10.07 17.97 -2.74
C LYS A 165 9.42 16.69 -3.30
N GLN A 166 9.42 15.60 -2.53
CA GLN A 166 8.87 14.31 -2.92
C GLN A 166 7.51 14.02 -2.27
N SER A 167 6.92 14.98 -1.54
CA SER A 167 5.64 14.81 -0.84
C SER A 167 4.53 14.31 -1.77
N GLU A 168 4.41 14.90 -2.96
CA GLU A 168 3.41 14.49 -3.96
C GLU A 168 3.65 13.08 -4.50
N SER A 169 4.87 12.76 -4.92
CA SER A 169 5.22 11.40 -5.36
C SER A 169 5.07 10.36 -4.23
N ASN A 170 5.32 10.75 -2.97
CA ASN A 170 5.12 9.89 -1.81
C ASN A 170 3.63 9.54 -1.62
N LYS A 171 2.71 10.47 -1.91
CA LYS A 171 1.25 10.20 -1.87
C LYS A 171 0.86 9.15 -2.91
N VAL A 172 1.43 9.21 -4.12
CA VAL A 172 1.23 8.18 -5.15
C VAL A 172 1.66 6.80 -4.64
N VAL A 173 2.88 6.70 -4.11
CA VAL A 173 3.41 5.45 -3.55
C VAL A 173 2.55 4.97 -2.37
N LEU A 174 2.14 5.86 -1.48
CA LEU A 174 1.28 5.53 -0.35
C LEU A 174 -0.06 4.94 -0.80
N VAL A 175 -0.73 5.56 -1.78
CA VAL A 175 -2.00 5.08 -2.32
C VAL A 175 -1.80 3.74 -3.04
N HIS A 176 -0.77 3.59 -3.85
CA HIS A 176 -0.41 2.32 -4.51
C HIS A 176 -0.27 1.18 -3.49
N GLU A 177 0.54 1.38 -2.45
CA GLU A 177 0.74 0.38 -1.40
C GLU A 177 -0.50 0.13 -0.56
N LEU A 178 -1.31 1.16 -0.31
CA LEU A 178 -2.59 1.01 0.36
C LEU A 178 -3.51 0.08 -0.45
N LEU A 179 -3.59 0.28 -1.77
CA LEU A 179 -4.43 -0.55 -2.65
C LEU A 179 -3.99 -2.02 -2.67
N HIS A 180 -2.69 -2.31 -2.58
CA HIS A 180 -2.20 -3.68 -2.38
C HIS A 180 -2.77 -4.34 -1.12
N THR A 181 -2.98 -3.58 -0.04
CA THR A 181 -3.62 -4.15 1.17
C THR A 181 -5.06 -4.58 0.93
N PHE A 182 -5.71 -4.08 -0.13
CA PHE A 182 -7.05 -4.48 -0.59
C PHE A 182 -7.04 -5.50 -1.74
N GLY A 183 -5.88 -6.00 -2.15
CA GLY A 183 -5.76 -7.06 -3.16
C GLY A 183 -5.45 -6.59 -4.58
N ALA A 184 -5.21 -5.29 -4.77
CA ALA A 184 -4.69 -4.80 -6.05
C ALA A 184 -3.35 -5.46 -6.38
N LYS A 185 -3.11 -5.73 -7.66
CA LYS A 185 -1.86 -6.31 -8.15
C LYS A 185 -1.09 -5.32 -9.01
N ASP A 186 0.23 -5.42 -8.95
CA ASP A 186 1.14 -4.71 -9.84
C ASP A 186 0.80 -4.99 -11.30
N LYS A 187 0.83 -3.93 -12.11
CA LYS A 187 0.58 -3.98 -13.56
C LYS A 187 1.79 -3.50 -14.35
N TYR A 188 2.98 -3.63 -13.75
CA TYR A 188 4.27 -3.38 -14.39
C TYR A 188 5.17 -4.63 -14.31
N ASP A 189 6.13 -4.71 -15.23
CA ASP A 189 7.12 -5.77 -15.23
C ASP A 189 8.17 -5.50 -14.14
N LEU A 190 8.35 -6.44 -13.21
CA LEU A 190 9.23 -6.28 -12.06
C LEU A 190 10.72 -6.15 -12.42
N ASN A 191 11.14 -6.59 -13.61
CA ASN A 191 12.54 -6.51 -14.04
C ASN A 191 12.86 -5.15 -14.67
N THR A 192 11.90 -4.59 -15.41
CA THR A 192 12.08 -3.36 -16.21
C THR A 192 11.41 -2.14 -15.60
N GLY A 193 10.49 -2.32 -14.66
CA GLY A 193 9.63 -1.28 -14.11
C GLY A 193 8.63 -0.71 -15.11
N GLN A 194 8.53 -1.27 -16.33
CA GLN A 194 7.66 -0.73 -17.36
C GLN A 194 6.21 -1.20 -17.16
N PRO A 195 5.21 -0.31 -17.29
CA PRO A 195 3.81 -0.72 -17.28
C PRO A 195 3.52 -1.73 -18.40
N ILE A 196 2.78 -2.79 -18.09
CA ILE A 196 2.48 -3.88 -19.01
C ILE A 196 1.28 -3.50 -19.88
N PHE A 197 1.44 -3.36 -21.19
CA PHE A 197 0.30 -3.12 -22.07
C PHE A 197 -0.59 -4.38 -22.21
N PRO A 198 -1.94 -4.27 -22.17
CA PRO A 198 -2.73 -3.07 -21.91
C PRO A 198 -2.98 -2.79 -20.42
N LEU A 199 -2.68 -3.74 -19.53
CA LEU A 199 -3.11 -3.75 -18.13
C LEU A 199 -2.64 -2.53 -17.31
N GLY A 200 -1.36 -2.14 -17.44
CA GLY A 200 -0.75 -1.02 -16.72
C GLY A 200 -0.89 0.33 -17.41
N TYR A 201 -1.75 0.46 -18.42
CA TYR A 201 -1.99 1.71 -19.13
C TYR A 201 -3.28 2.32 -18.61
N ALA A 202 -3.29 3.65 -18.45
CA ALA A 202 -4.48 4.37 -18.02
C ALA A 202 -5.61 4.27 -19.07
N HIS A 203 -5.26 4.48 -20.34
CA HIS A 203 -6.18 4.43 -21.47
C HIS A 203 -5.55 3.59 -22.61
N PRO A 204 -5.56 2.25 -22.51
CA PRO A 204 -4.94 1.36 -23.50
C PRO A 204 -5.52 1.52 -24.91
N GLU A 205 -6.75 2.02 -25.04
CA GLU A 205 -7.47 2.28 -26.29
C GLU A 205 -7.21 3.68 -26.88
N GLN A 206 -6.44 4.54 -26.22
CA GLN A 206 -6.06 5.86 -26.72
C GLN A 206 -5.36 5.77 -28.09
N ASN A 207 -5.66 6.70 -29.01
CA ASN A 207 -4.98 6.86 -30.30
C ASN A 207 -4.63 8.35 -30.56
N PRO A 208 -3.34 8.73 -30.69
CA PRO A 208 -2.15 7.88 -30.62
C PRO A 208 -1.94 7.27 -29.23
N ARG A 209 -1.44 6.03 -29.16
CA ARG A 209 -1.24 5.31 -27.88
C ARG A 209 -0.30 6.04 -26.92
N TYR A 210 0.69 6.74 -27.46
CA TYR A 210 1.70 7.44 -26.69
C TYR A 210 1.73 8.93 -27.05
N PRO A 211 2.13 9.79 -26.10
CA PRO A 211 2.26 9.50 -24.67
C PRO A 211 0.88 9.24 -24.03
N GLN A 212 0.83 8.39 -23.01
CA GLN A 212 -0.33 8.34 -22.13
C GLN A 212 -0.35 9.63 -21.28
N GLN A 213 -1.54 10.14 -20.98
CA GLN A 213 -1.67 11.32 -20.13
C GLN A 213 -1.52 10.98 -18.64
N TYR A 214 -2.06 9.83 -18.23
CA TYR A 214 -2.08 9.38 -16.85
C TYR A 214 -1.33 8.05 -16.69
N ALA A 215 -0.89 7.77 -15.47
CA ALA A 215 -0.47 6.44 -15.05
C ALA A 215 -1.70 5.66 -14.58
N GLU A 216 -1.76 4.38 -14.90
CA GLU A 216 -2.56 3.48 -14.10
C GLU A 216 -1.84 3.33 -12.73
N ILE A 217 -2.55 3.55 -11.61
CA ILE A 217 -1.91 3.66 -10.29
C ILE A 217 -1.11 2.40 -9.93
N MET A 218 -1.59 1.21 -10.31
CA MET A 218 -0.89 -0.07 -10.11
C MET A 218 0.12 -0.38 -11.23
N GLY A 219 0.10 0.35 -12.34
CA GLY A 219 1.15 0.39 -13.35
C GLY A 219 2.35 1.27 -12.95
N GLY A 220 2.17 2.17 -11.99
CA GLY A 220 3.24 2.91 -11.29
C GLY A 220 3.88 4.06 -12.08
N TYR A 221 3.84 4.03 -13.41
CA TYR A 221 4.49 5.03 -14.27
C TYR A 221 3.61 5.42 -15.47
N ILE A 222 3.81 6.63 -15.99
CA ILE A 222 3.15 7.14 -17.20
C ILE A 222 3.92 6.65 -18.45
N PRO A 223 3.34 5.81 -19.33
CA PRO A 223 4.00 5.36 -20.55
C PRO A 223 4.22 6.50 -21.57
N LEU A 224 5.48 6.79 -21.89
CA LEU A 224 5.88 7.76 -22.93
C LEU A 224 6.17 7.08 -24.28
N SER A 225 6.59 5.82 -24.24
CA SER A 225 6.75 4.93 -25.38
C SER A 225 6.67 3.47 -24.91
N ALA A 226 6.89 2.50 -25.80
CA ALA A 226 6.94 1.09 -25.44
C ALA A 226 8.09 0.72 -24.48
N THR A 227 9.09 1.58 -24.31
CA THR A 227 10.29 1.32 -23.51
C THR A 227 10.67 2.46 -22.58
N LYS A 228 9.87 3.51 -22.53
CA LYS A 228 10.11 4.69 -21.69
C LYS A 228 8.84 5.03 -20.94
N SER A 229 8.99 5.26 -19.65
CA SER A 229 7.95 5.75 -18.76
C SER A 229 8.52 6.85 -17.86
N LYS A 230 7.64 7.69 -17.30
CA LYS A 230 8.00 8.69 -16.29
C LYS A 230 7.23 8.46 -15.00
N THR A 231 7.84 8.79 -13.87
CA THR A 231 7.13 8.82 -12.57
C THR A 231 6.03 9.88 -12.64
N PRO A 232 4.81 9.60 -12.15
CA PRO A 232 3.79 10.62 -11.98
C PRO A 232 4.26 11.66 -10.95
N ASP A 233 3.96 12.94 -11.19
CA ASP A 233 4.41 14.01 -10.30
C ASP A 233 3.54 14.07 -9.03
N ASN A 234 2.26 13.68 -9.13
CA ASN A 234 1.28 13.69 -8.05
C ASN A 234 0.15 12.66 -8.32
N LEU A 235 -0.89 12.63 -7.46
CA LEU A 235 -2.03 11.72 -7.63
C LEU A 235 -2.95 12.09 -8.82
N GLU A 236 -3.06 13.36 -9.20
CA GLU A 236 -3.87 13.81 -10.34
C GLU A 236 -3.33 13.29 -11.69
N ASP A 237 -2.04 12.98 -11.74
CA ASP A 237 -1.36 12.31 -12.86
C ASP A 237 -1.67 10.79 -12.93
N THR A 238 -2.56 10.28 -12.10
CA THR A 238 -2.88 8.84 -12.02
C THR A 238 -4.38 8.55 -12.06
N MET A 239 -4.72 7.32 -12.40
CA MET A 239 -6.10 6.81 -12.31
C MET A 239 -6.14 5.35 -11.85
N ILE A 240 -7.29 4.92 -11.36
CA ILE A 240 -7.58 3.50 -11.10
C ILE A 240 -8.27 2.90 -12.32
N SER A 241 -7.70 1.84 -12.91
CA SER A 241 -8.34 1.11 -14.02
C SER A 241 -9.53 0.25 -13.55
N ASP A 242 -10.40 -0.15 -14.48
CA ASP A 242 -11.47 -1.12 -14.22
C ASP A 242 -10.94 -2.41 -13.59
N LEU A 243 -9.79 -2.90 -14.06
CA LEU A 243 -9.16 -4.10 -13.52
C LEU A 243 -8.72 -3.90 -12.07
N THR A 244 -8.05 -2.79 -11.75
CA THR A 244 -7.69 -2.47 -10.35
C THR A 244 -8.94 -2.32 -9.49
N ALA A 245 -9.98 -1.65 -9.99
CA ALA A 245 -11.25 -1.49 -9.29
C ALA A 245 -11.95 -2.84 -9.02
N GLN A 246 -11.88 -3.80 -9.95
CA GLN A 246 -12.35 -5.16 -9.75
C GLN A 246 -11.52 -5.90 -8.69
N GLU A 247 -10.20 -5.82 -8.75
CA GLU A 247 -9.29 -6.49 -7.80
C GLU A 247 -9.55 -6.06 -6.35
N ILE A 248 -9.80 -4.78 -6.11
CA ILE A 248 -10.12 -4.25 -4.78
C ILE A 248 -11.62 -4.37 -4.43
N GLY A 249 -12.45 -4.87 -5.34
CA GLY A 249 -13.88 -5.11 -5.11
C GLY A 249 -14.75 -3.85 -5.10
N TRP A 250 -14.36 -2.80 -5.83
CA TRP A 250 -15.23 -1.66 -6.14
C TRP A 250 -16.21 -1.96 -7.27
N VAL A 251 -15.83 -2.83 -8.20
CA VAL A 251 -16.68 -3.38 -9.26
C VAL A 251 -16.89 -4.87 -9.01
N LYS A 252 -18.09 -5.39 -9.29
CA LYS A 252 -18.42 -6.82 -9.18
C LYS A 252 -18.34 -7.50 -10.53
#